data_AF-A0A939ZVY8-F1
#
_entry.id   AF-A0A939ZVY8-F1
#
_cell.length_a   1.000
_cell.length_b   1.000
_cell.length_c   1.000
_cell.angle_alpha   90.00
_cell.angle_beta   90.00
_cell.angle_gamma   90.00
#
_symmetry.space_group_name_H-M   'P 1'
#
loop_
_entity.id
_entity.type
_entity.pdbx_description
1 polymer ?
#
loop_
_entity_poly.entity_id
_entity_poly.type
_entity_poly.pdbx_seq_one_letter_code
_entity_poly.pdbx_strand_id
1 'polypeptide(L)'
;YRSEDEQFLYTKKELLGKVDGLLGGRAAEEVIFGKDEITTGASNDISRATDIIKRMITDYGMSDKFKNMTLGKSGRGYGGMAEPELVREFSEETQKYVDNEIARIVDERYNAAVKLLKTKRDLLEVIAKRLLEIETMEGKEFLDIINAQKHCEKLESAAKKPARRRSQR
;
A
#
# COMPACT_ATOMS: atom_id res chain seq x y z
N TYR A 1 10.89 4.56 28.96
CA TYR A 1 9.46 4.50 28.65
C TYR A 1 9.18 5.51 27.54
N ARG A 2 9.11 5.08 26.29
CA ARG A 2 8.55 5.89 25.19
C ARG A 2 7.06 5.56 25.19
N SER A 3 6.21 6.55 25.40
CA SER A 3 4.76 6.41 25.33
C SER A 3 4.38 5.83 23.96
N GLU A 4 3.59 4.76 23.95
CA GLU A 4 3.11 4.05 22.75
C GLU A 4 2.21 4.91 21.83
N ASP A 5 1.99 6.18 22.19
CA ASP A 5 1.19 7.16 21.46
C ASP A 5 2.04 8.34 20.94
N GLU A 6 3.17 8.07 20.29
CA GLU A 6 3.67 9.07 19.33
C GLU A 6 2.65 9.08 18.18
N GLN A 7 1.65 9.98 18.27
CA GLN A 7 0.64 10.17 17.23
C GLN A 7 1.34 10.66 15.96
N PHE A 8 1.82 9.72 15.16
CA PHE A 8 2.37 10.02 13.86
C PHE A 8 1.26 10.60 12.98
N LEU A 9 1.43 11.86 12.60
CA LEU A 9 0.61 12.50 11.58
C LEU A 9 0.99 11.87 10.24
N TYR A 10 0.00 11.31 9.54
CA TYR A 10 0.18 10.75 8.20
C TYR A 10 -0.63 11.54 7.18
N THR A 11 0.00 11.85 6.05
CA THR A 11 -0.68 12.31 4.86
C THR A 11 -1.46 11.15 4.21
N LYS A 12 -2.48 11.48 3.41
CA LYS A 12 -3.20 10.49 2.57
C LYS A 12 -2.24 9.64 1.74
N LYS A 13 -1.17 10.26 1.21
CA LYS A 13 -0.15 9.58 0.40
C LYS A 13 0.63 8.53 1.21
N GLU A 14 1.00 8.83 2.45
CA GLU A 14 1.74 7.90 3.31
C GLU A 14 0.87 6.71 3.74
N LEU A 15 -0.41 6.95 4.06
CA LEU A 15 -1.35 5.87 4.37
C LEU A 15 -1.55 4.95 3.17
N LEU A 16 -1.73 5.51 1.97
CA LEU A 16 -1.80 4.71 0.74
C LEU A 16 -0.50 3.96 0.45
N GLY A 17 0.66 4.56 0.73
CA GLY A 17 1.95 3.87 0.62
C GLY A 17 2.11 2.71 1.59
N LYS A 18 1.56 2.82 2.81
CA LYS A 18 1.49 1.70 3.75
C LYS A 18 0.59 0.57 3.23
N VAL A 19 -0.57 0.93 2.69
CA VAL A 19 -1.49 -0.03 2.04
C VAL A 19 -0.78 -0.75 0.89
N ASP A 20 -0.02 -0.05 0.05
CA ASP A 20 0.77 -0.67 -1.02
C ASP A 20 1.76 -1.70 -0.49
N GLY A 21 2.47 -1.37 0.60
CA GLY A 21 3.42 -2.28 1.23
C GLY A 21 2.74 -3.56 1.75
N LEU A 22 1.60 -3.41 2.43
CA LEU A 22 0.81 -4.53 2.96
C LEU A 22 0.29 -5.45 1.84
N LEU A 23 -0.21 -4.86 0.75
CA LEU A 23 -0.70 -5.62 -0.41
C LEU A 23 0.42 -6.22 -1.26
N GLY A 24 1.68 -5.77 -1.06
CA GLY A 24 2.83 -6.15 -1.85
C GLY A 24 3.16 -7.64 -1.82
N GLY A 25 3.00 -8.30 -0.65
CA GLY A 25 3.25 -9.74 -0.51
C GLY A 25 2.33 -10.58 -1.38
N ARG A 26 1.01 -10.38 -1.23
CA ARG A 26 -0.03 -11.03 -2.05
C ARG A 26 0.14 -10.71 -3.55
N ALA A 27 0.52 -9.47 -3.88
CA ALA A 27 0.76 -9.08 -5.26
C ALA A 27 2.01 -9.78 -5.84
N ALA A 28 3.07 -9.96 -5.05
CA ALA A 28 4.26 -10.70 -5.47
C ALA A 28 3.96 -12.18 -5.71
N GLU A 29 3.17 -12.81 -4.84
CA GLU A 29 2.68 -14.19 -5.03
C GLU A 29 1.93 -14.32 -6.36
N GLU A 30 0.94 -13.44 -6.63
CA GLU A 30 0.21 -13.48 -7.91
C GLU A 30 1.15 -13.31 -9.11
N VAL A 31 2.12 -12.40 -9.03
CA VAL A 31 3.04 -12.16 -10.14
C VAL A 31 3.92 -13.37 -10.41
N ILE A 32 4.45 -14.03 -9.39
CA ILE A 32 5.39 -15.14 -9.55
C ILE A 32 4.68 -16.46 -9.85
N PHE A 33 3.64 -16.80 -9.08
CA PHE A 33 2.99 -18.10 -9.10
C PHE A 33 1.65 -18.12 -9.83
N GLY A 34 1.05 -16.95 -10.07
CA GLY A 34 -0.27 -16.84 -10.71
C GLY A 34 -1.42 -16.70 -9.70
N LYS A 35 -2.62 -16.44 -10.23
CA LYS A 35 -3.82 -16.17 -9.41
C LYS A 35 -4.36 -17.38 -8.67
N ASP A 36 -4.15 -18.57 -9.22
CA ASP A 36 -4.66 -19.81 -8.64
C ASP A 36 -3.81 -20.32 -7.46
N GLU A 37 -2.59 -19.80 -7.33
CA GLU A 37 -1.60 -20.23 -6.33
C GLU A 37 -1.48 -19.27 -5.14
N ILE A 38 -2.40 -18.31 -5.00
CA ILE A 38 -2.27 -17.31 -3.94
C ILE A 38 -2.63 -17.88 -2.56
N THR A 39 -1.80 -17.61 -1.55
CA THR A 39 -1.87 -18.29 -0.25
C THR A 39 -2.68 -17.52 0.80
N THR A 40 -3.01 -18.17 1.92
CA THR A 40 -3.63 -17.52 3.09
C THR A 40 -2.65 -16.71 3.94
N GLY A 41 -1.36 -16.70 3.58
CA GLY A 41 -0.28 -16.06 4.35
C GLY A 41 -0.43 -14.54 4.47
N ALA A 42 -1.05 -13.89 3.47
CA ALA A 42 -1.27 -12.44 3.46
C ALA A 42 -2.52 -11.97 4.24
N SER A 43 -3.21 -12.86 4.98
CA SER A 43 -4.47 -12.55 5.67
C SER A 43 -4.36 -11.36 6.63
N ASN A 44 -3.31 -11.32 7.46
CA ASN A 44 -3.08 -10.22 8.39
C ASN A 44 -2.80 -8.89 7.68
N ASP A 45 -2.08 -8.92 6.55
CA ASP A 45 -1.78 -7.71 5.78
C ASP A 45 -3.02 -7.14 5.09
N ILE A 46 -3.89 -8.02 4.57
CA ILE A 46 -5.19 -7.65 3.98
C ILE A 46 -6.08 -6.97 5.03
N SER A 47 -6.18 -7.55 6.23
CA SER A 47 -6.97 -6.96 7.32
C SER A 47 -6.45 -5.58 7.70
N ARG A 48 -5.13 -5.44 7.88
CA ARG A 48 -4.51 -4.15 8.21
C ARG A 48 -4.69 -3.10 7.11
N ALA A 49 -4.57 -3.50 5.84
CA ALA A 49 -4.79 -2.60 4.71
C ALA A 49 -6.23 -2.09 4.69
N THR A 50 -7.19 -2.99 4.89
CA THR A 50 -8.62 -2.68 4.98
C THR A 50 -8.90 -1.71 6.13
N ASP A 51 -8.34 -1.94 7.31
CA ASP A 51 -8.52 -1.07 8.48
C ASP A 51 -7.94 0.33 8.26
N ILE A 52 -6.77 0.44 7.62
CA ILE A 52 -6.19 1.75 7.28
C ILE A 52 -7.14 2.52 6.36
N ILE A 53 -7.65 1.88 5.31
CA ILE A 53 -8.55 2.53 4.34
C ILE A 53 -9.88 2.92 5.01
N LYS A 54 -10.43 2.05 5.86
CA LYS A 54 -11.64 2.33 6.62
C LYS A 54 -11.45 3.60 7.46
N ARG A 55 -10.35 3.71 8.20
CA ARG A 55 -10.03 4.90 9.02
C ARG A 55 -9.77 6.15 8.17
N MET A 56 -9.17 6.01 7.00
CA MET A 56 -9.05 7.12 6.04
C MET A 56 -10.43 7.71 5.70
N ILE A 57 -11.44 6.86 5.52
CA ILE A 57 -12.79 7.30 5.18
C ILE A 57 -13.54 7.80 6.42
N THR A 58 -13.50 7.07 7.54
CA THR A 58 -14.35 7.33 8.71
C THR A 58 -13.77 8.34 9.69
N ASP A 59 -12.45 8.32 9.90
CA ASP A 59 -11.81 9.05 11.01
C ASP A 59 -11.05 10.28 10.51
N TYR A 60 -10.56 10.24 9.27
CA TYR A 60 -9.67 11.27 8.73
C TYR A 60 -10.30 12.12 7.63
N GLY A 61 -11.54 11.81 7.22
CA GLY A 61 -12.24 12.57 6.17
C GLY A 61 -11.49 12.61 4.84
N MET A 62 -10.76 11.53 4.51
CA MET A 62 -9.93 11.40 3.30
C MET A 62 -10.65 10.73 2.12
N SER A 63 -11.99 10.70 2.14
CA SER A 63 -12.83 10.29 1.02
C SER A 63 -13.37 11.51 0.27
N ASP A 64 -13.76 11.32 -0.99
CA ASP A 64 -14.29 12.42 -1.81
C ASP A 64 -15.71 12.82 -1.38
N LYS A 65 -16.54 11.85 -0.95
CA LYS A 65 -17.92 12.12 -0.47
C LYS A 65 -17.92 12.73 0.93
N PHE A 66 -17.14 12.17 1.85
CA PHE A 66 -17.08 12.61 3.26
C PHE A 66 -15.74 13.29 3.53
N LYS A 67 -15.54 14.44 2.89
CA LYS A 67 -14.31 15.21 2.98
C LYS A 67 -14.32 16.11 4.23
N ASN A 68 -13.19 16.14 4.94
CA ASN A 68 -13.00 17.01 6.12
C ASN A 68 -14.03 16.79 7.24
N MET A 69 -14.64 15.61 7.30
CA MET A 69 -15.56 15.23 8.38
C MET A 69 -15.28 13.81 8.84
N THR A 70 -15.69 13.49 10.06
CA THR A 70 -15.60 12.14 10.61
C THR A 70 -16.98 11.49 10.62
N LEU A 71 -17.05 10.24 10.17
CA LEU A 71 -18.24 9.40 10.27
C LEU A 71 -18.32 8.69 11.64
N GLY A 72 -17.22 8.69 12.40
CA GLY A 72 -17.12 8.09 13.73
C GLY A 72 -16.66 9.07 14.80
N LYS A 73 -17.53 9.28 15.81
CA LYS A 73 -17.21 9.22 17.25
C LYS A 73 -18.54 9.10 18.00
N SER A 74 -18.74 7.96 18.67
CA SER A 74 -19.52 7.94 19.90
C SER A 74 -19.03 9.08 20.78
N GLY A 75 -19.95 9.82 21.39
CA GLY A 75 -19.59 10.87 22.32
C GLY A 75 -18.61 10.29 23.33
N ARG A 76 -17.39 10.85 23.38
CA ARG A 76 -16.76 10.98 24.70
C ARG A 76 -17.67 11.96 25.43
N GLY A 77 -18.64 11.42 26.16
CA GLY A 77 -19.37 12.16 27.16
C GLY A 77 -18.34 12.91 27.99
N TYR A 78 -18.30 14.22 27.84
CA TYR A 78 -17.66 15.10 28.80
C TYR A 78 -18.54 15.03 30.05
N GLY A 79 -18.23 14.07 30.93
CA GLY A 79 -19.04 13.77 32.11
C GLY A 79 -19.33 12.28 32.20
N GLY A 80 -18.68 11.63 33.16
CA GLY A 80 -18.97 10.23 33.50
C GLY A 80 -20.44 10.03 33.83
N MET A 81 -20.90 8.79 33.68
CA MET A 81 -22.29 8.31 33.84
C MET A 81 -23.13 8.29 32.55
N ALA A 82 -22.67 7.58 31.52
CA ALA A 82 -23.58 6.96 30.57
C ALA A 82 -23.04 5.57 30.20
N GLU A 83 -23.93 4.58 30.22
CA GLU A 83 -23.66 3.21 29.75
C GLU A 83 -23.04 3.21 28.35
N PRO A 84 -22.34 2.13 27.94
CA PRO A 84 -21.86 1.98 26.57
C PRO A 84 -23.06 1.80 25.63
N GLU A 85 -23.73 2.90 25.31
CA GLU A 85 -24.78 2.94 24.31
C GLU A 85 -24.11 2.59 22.98
N LEU A 86 -24.48 1.40 22.49
CA LEU A 86 -24.02 0.81 21.25
C LEU A 86 -24.06 1.86 20.15
N VAL A 87 -22.86 2.13 19.66
CA VAL A 87 -22.45 2.93 18.52
C VAL A 87 -23.60 3.23 17.56
N ARG A 88 -23.91 4.52 17.36
CA ARG A 88 -24.67 4.96 16.17
C ARG A 88 -23.92 4.50 14.92
N GLU A 89 -24.35 3.38 14.38
CA GLU A 89 -24.10 2.99 13.01
C GLU A 89 -24.67 4.10 12.12
N PHE A 90 -23.82 4.71 11.28
CA PHE A 90 -24.30 5.61 10.23
C PHE A 90 -25.28 4.84 9.32
N SER A 91 -26.13 5.56 8.57
CA SER A 91 -27.20 4.95 7.77
C SER A 91 -26.69 3.80 6.91
N GLU A 92 -27.55 2.82 6.59
CA GLU A 92 -27.21 1.71 5.68
C GLU A 92 -26.60 2.22 4.36
N GLU A 93 -27.10 3.34 3.85
CA GLU A 93 -26.53 4.01 2.67
C GLU A 93 -25.08 4.46 2.88
N THR A 94 -24.77 4.99 4.07
CA THR A 94 -23.41 5.40 4.43
C THR A 94 -22.50 4.19 4.61
N GLN A 95 -22.99 3.09 5.22
CA GLN A 95 -22.25 1.84 5.35
C GLN A 95 -21.90 1.26 3.99
N LYS A 96 -22.90 1.14 3.12
CA LYS A 96 -22.72 0.71 1.74
C LYS A 96 -21.72 1.58 0.98
N TYR A 97 -21.73 2.90 1.21
CA TYR A 97 -20.72 3.78 0.61
C TYR A 97 -19.32 3.45 1.12
N VAL A 98 -19.14 3.33 2.44
CA VAL A 98 -17.83 3.03 3.04
C VAL A 98 -17.29 1.70 2.51
N ASP A 99 -18.10 0.65 2.48
CA ASP A 99 -17.69 -0.68 2.00
C ASP A 99 -17.29 -0.67 0.53
N ASN A 100 -18.08 0.01 -0.32
CA ASN A 100 -17.75 0.16 -1.74
C ASN A 100 -16.45 0.95 -1.96
N GLU A 101 -16.22 1.99 -1.17
CA GLU A 101 -15.03 2.82 -1.27
C GLU A 101 -13.78 2.06 -0.79
N ILE A 102 -13.91 1.24 0.27
CA ILE A 102 -12.85 0.32 0.69
C ILE A 102 -12.51 -0.64 -0.45
N ALA A 103 -13.50 -1.33 -1.01
CA ALA A 103 -13.29 -2.29 -2.11
C ALA A 103 -12.61 -1.63 -3.31
N ARG A 104 -13.07 -0.44 -3.71
CA ARG A 104 -12.47 0.34 -4.81
C ARG A 104 -11.01 0.67 -4.54
N ILE A 105 -10.69 1.21 -3.36
CA ILE A 105 -9.31 1.62 -3.03
C ILE A 105 -8.40 0.39 -2.95
N VAL A 106 -8.84 -0.71 -2.30
CA VAL A 106 -8.06 -1.96 -2.23
C VAL A 106 -7.74 -2.47 -3.63
N ASP A 107 -8.72 -2.56 -4.52
CA ASP A 107 -8.52 -3.02 -5.90
C ASP A 107 -7.55 -2.11 -6.67
N GLU A 108 -7.71 -0.79 -6.58
CA GLU A 108 -6.81 0.17 -7.23
C GLU A 108 -5.36 0.03 -6.73
N ARG A 109 -5.16 -0.08 -5.41
CA ARG A 109 -3.83 -0.23 -4.82
C ARG A 109 -3.21 -1.58 -5.14
N TYR A 110 -4.00 -2.66 -5.07
CA TYR A 110 -3.55 -4.00 -5.43
C TYR A 110 -3.11 -4.08 -6.90
N ASN A 111 -3.93 -3.56 -7.82
CA ASN A 111 -3.61 -3.53 -9.25
C ASN A 111 -2.36 -2.67 -9.54
N ALA A 112 -2.18 -1.56 -8.82
CA ALA A 112 -0.96 -0.75 -8.91
C ALA A 112 0.28 -1.54 -8.45
N ALA A 113 0.19 -2.26 -7.33
CA ALA A 113 1.27 -3.10 -6.82
C ALA A 113 1.61 -4.23 -7.80
N VAL A 114 0.61 -4.96 -8.31
CA VAL A 114 0.79 -6.01 -9.33
C VAL A 114 1.46 -5.45 -10.57
N LYS A 115 1.02 -4.29 -11.08
CA LYS A 115 1.64 -3.66 -12.26
C LYS A 115 3.09 -3.28 -12.02
N LEU A 116 3.40 -2.72 -10.85
CA LEU A 116 4.77 -2.37 -10.47
C LEU A 116 5.66 -3.60 -10.41
N LEU A 117 5.21 -4.66 -9.72
CA LEU A 117 5.96 -5.90 -9.55
C LEU A 117 6.13 -6.65 -10.88
N LYS A 118 5.13 -6.64 -11.77
CA LYS A 118 5.27 -7.16 -13.15
C LYS A 118 6.35 -6.42 -13.93
N THR A 119 6.39 -5.08 -13.80
CA THR A 119 7.43 -4.25 -14.45
C THR A 119 8.83 -4.52 -13.88
N LYS A 120 8.90 -5.02 -12.65
CA LYS A 120 10.14 -5.30 -11.91
C LYS A 120 10.33 -6.80 -11.64
N ARG A 121 9.76 -7.67 -12.48
CA ARG A 121 9.76 -9.11 -12.27
C ARG A 121 11.17 -9.68 -12.11
N ASP A 122 12.08 -9.34 -13.01
CA ASP A 122 13.46 -9.86 -12.96
C ASP A 122 14.16 -9.52 -11.65
N LEU A 123 13.98 -8.28 -11.18
CA LEU A 123 14.51 -7.82 -9.90
C LEU A 123 13.88 -8.57 -8.71
N LEU A 124 12.58 -8.84 -8.75
CA LEU A 124 11.88 -9.64 -7.74
C LEU A 124 12.46 -11.06 -7.68
N GLU A 125 12.70 -11.71 -8.82
CA GLU A 125 13.30 -13.04 -8.89
C GLU A 125 14.75 -13.07 -8.38
N VAL A 126 15.55 -12.04 -8.70
CA VAL A 126 16.93 -11.91 -8.18
C VAL A 126 16.93 -11.80 -6.67
N ILE A 127 16.09 -10.93 -6.11
CA ILE A 127 16.01 -10.72 -4.66
C ILE A 127 15.50 -11.99 -3.97
N ALA A 128 14.49 -12.66 -4.52
CA ALA A 128 13.94 -13.90 -3.98
C ALA A 128 15.00 -15.02 -3.94
N LYS A 129 15.73 -15.23 -5.04
CA LYS A 129 16.83 -16.21 -5.11
C LYS A 129 17.92 -15.89 -4.09
N ARG A 130 18.29 -14.62 -3.97
CA ARG A 130 19.29 -14.19 -2.98
C ARG A 130 18.83 -14.49 -1.56
N LEU A 131 17.57 -14.18 -1.22
CA LEU A 131 16.99 -14.48 0.10
C LEU A 131 16.89 -15.98 0.39
N LEU A 132 16.72 -16.83 -0.62
CA LEU A 132 16.78 -18.29 -0.43
C LEU A 132 18.18 -18.77 -0.03
N GLU A 133 19.23 -18.08 -0.45
CA GLU A 133 20.62 -18.44 -0.11
C GLU A 133 21.05 -17.95 1.28
N ILE A 134 20.64 -16.74 1.66
CA ILE A 134 21.16 -16.07 2.87
C ILE A 134 20.14 -15.92 3.99
N GLU A 135 18.87 -16.24 3.74
CA GLU A 135 17.68 -16.12 4.61
C GLU A 135 17.32 -14.69 5.04
N THR A 136 18.31 -13.84 5.34
CA THR A 136 18.14 -12.46 5.79
C THR A 136 19.02 -11.53 4.98
N MET A 137 18.43 -10.44 4.48
CA MET A 137 19.12 -9.39 3.74
C MET A 137 19.04 -8.07 4.49
N GLU A 138 20.16 -7.37 4.62
CA GLU A 138 20.15 -6.03 5.19
C GLU A 138 19.55 -5.00 4.22
N GLY A 139 18.90 -3.96 4.76
CA GLY A 139 18.29 -2.92 3.94
C GLY A 139 19.25 -2.21 2.99
N LYS A 140 20.54 -2.11 3.38
CA LYS A 140 21.59 -1.54 2.50
C LYS A 140 21.84 -2.44 1.28
N GLU A 141 22.03 -3.75 1.48
CA GLU A 141 22.22 -4.71 0.39
C GLU A 141 21.03 -4.70 -0.57
N PHE A 142 19.81 -4.68 -0.03
CA PHE A 142 18.59 -4.58 -0.81
C PHE A 142 18.57 -3.33 -1.71
N LEU A 143 18.93 -2.17 -1.14
CA LEU A 143 18.99 -0.91 -1.89
C LEU A 143 20.08 -0.93 -2.95
N ASP A 144 21.22 -1.55 -2.68
CA ASP A 144 22.32 -1.67 -3.64
C ASP A 144 21.89 -2.48 -4.87
N ILE A 145 21.19 -3.61 -4.68
CA ILE A 145 20.63 -4.43 -5.79
C ILE A 145 19.64 -3.60 -6.62
N ILE A 146 18.73 -2.87 -5.98
CA ILE A 146 17.76 -2.01 -6.68
C ILE A 146 18.45 -0.92 -7.51
N ASN A 147 19.48 -0.28 -6.93
CA ASN A 147 20.19 0.82 -7.58
C ASN A 147 21.02 0.32 -8.77
N ALA A 148 21.62 -0.86 -8.66
CA ALA A 148 22.33 -1.51 -9.75
C ALA A 148 21.40 -1.75 -10.96
N GLN A 149 20.20 -2.31 -10.73
CA GLN A 149 19.22 -2.53 -11.79
C GLN A 149 18.80 -1.22 -12.48
N LYS A 150 18.52 -0.18 -11.70
CA LYS A 150 18.19 1.15 -12.24
C LYS A 150 19.32 1.73 -13.09
N HIS A 151 20.58 1.47 -12.72
CA HIS A 151 21.73 1.92 -13.49
C HIS A 151 21.81 1.20 -14.84
N CYS A 152 21.63 -0.12 -14.87
CA CYS A 152 21.56 -0.91 -16.10
C CYS A 152 20.44 -0.43 -17.04
N GLU A 153 19.22 -0.24 -16.52
CA GLU A 153 18.07 0.29 -17.29
C GLU A 153 18.38 1.66 -17.93
N LYS A 154 19.06 2.54 -17.19
CA LYS A 154 19.48 3.86 -17.70
C LYS A 154 20.48 3.72 -18.85
N LEU A 155 21.50 2.88 -18.72
CA LEU A 155 22.50 2.66 -19.76
C LEU A 155 21.87 2.10 -21.04
N GLU A 156 20.98 1.12 -20.93
CA GLU A 156 20.26 0.56 -22.08
C GLU A 156 19.38 1.61 -22.77
N SER A 157 18.69 2.45 -22.01
CA SER A 157 17.86 3.54 -22.56
C SER A 157 18.69 4.61 -23.28
N ALA A 158 19.91 4.87 -22.79
CA ALA A 158 20.86 5.79 -23.41
C ALA A 158 21.44 5.22 -24.71
N ALA A 159 21.73 3.91 -24.74
CA ALA A 159 22.22 3.21 -25.93
C ALA A 159 21.16 3.11 -27.05
N LYS A 160 19.87 3.07 -26.71
CA LYS A 160 18.75 3.00 -27.66
C LYS A 160 18.33 4.34 -28.28
N LYS A 161 18.84 5.49 -27.81
CA LYS A 161 18.56 6.79 -28.45
C LYS A 161 19.39 6.94 -29.74
N PRO A 162 18.79 7.16 -30.91
CA PRO A 162 19.56 7.34 -32.13
C PRO A 162 20.39 8.62 -32.01
N ALA A 163 21.69 8.51 -32.31
CA ALA A 163 22.57 9.66 -32.43
C ALA A 163 21.92 10.65 -33.41
N ARG A 164 21.48 11.82 -32.91
CA ARG A 164 21.02 12.91 -33.76
C ARG A 164 22.13 13.18 -34.78
N ARG A 165 21.90 12.79 -36.04
CA ARG A 165 22.77 13.10 -37.17
C ARG A 165 23.01 14.61 -37.14
N ARG A 166 24.23 15.02 -36.78
CA ARG A 166 24.71 16.37 -37.07
C ARG A 166 24.76 16.46 -38.59
N SER A 167 23.75 17.10 -39.19
CA SER A 167 23.84 17.48 -40.59
C SER A 167 24.99 18.47 -40.72
N GLN A 168 25.99 18.06 -41.49
CA GLN A 168 27.08 18.91 -41.96
C GLN A 168 26.47 20.15 -42.64
N ARG A 169 27.01 21.32 -42.33
CA ARG A 169 26.96 22.52 -43.16
C ARG A 169 28.36 22.76 -43.69
#